data_AF-A0A2N7DGJ2-F1
#
_entry.id   AF-A0A2N7DGJ2-F1
#
_cell.length_a   1.000
_cell.length_b   1.000
_cell.length_c   1.000
_cell.angle_alpha   90.00
_cell.angle_beta   90.00
_cell.angle_gamma   90.00
#
_symmetry.space_group_name_H-M   'P 1'
#
loop_
_entity.id
_entity.type
_entity.pdbx_description
1 polymer ?
#
loop_
_entity_poly.entity_id
_entity_poly.type
_entity_poly.pdbx_seq_one_letter_code
_entity_poly.pdbx_strand_id
1 'polypeptide(L)' 'MTQTSSPSPLDDAPQEIKLAVDLIYLLESNEIDPQVALNALKIVQNDLESKITSN' A
#
# COMPACT_ATOMS: atom_id res chain seq x y z
N MET A 1 -10.71 -15.53 32.14
CA MET A 1 -9.39 -15.67 31.48
C MET A 1 -9.16 -14.38 30.71
N THR A 2 -8.27 -13.52 31.18
CA THR A 2 -7.91 -12.26 30.51
C THR A 2 -6.55 -12.45 29.86
N GLN A 3 -6.50 -12.46 28.52
CA GLN A 3 -5.27 -12.28 27.73
C GLN A 3 -5.68 -11.90 26.29
N THR A 4 -5.75 -10.60 26.01
CA THR A 4 -4.78 -9.81 25.21
C THR A 4 -5.10 -9.83 23.72
N SER A 5 -6.13 -9.08 23.35
CA SER A 5 -6.27 -8.51 22.00
C SER A 5 -5.17 -7.47 21.84
N SER A 6 -3.98 -7.86 21.41
CA SER A 6 -2.97 -6.91 20.97
C SER A 6 -3.51 -6.26 19.70
N PRO A 7 -3.82 -4.95 19.67
CA PRO A 7 -4.17 -4.29 18.42
C PRO A 7 -3.00 -4.49 17.47
N SER A 8 -3.27 -4.98 16.27
CA SER A 8 -2.21 -5.11 15.27
C SER A 8 -1.70 -3.68 15.04
N PRO A 9 -0.38 -3.42 14.99
CA PRO A 9 0.14 -2.07 14.75
C PRO A 9 -0.39 -1.42 13.46
N LEU A 10 -0.95 -2.24 12.58
CA LEU A 10 -1.64 -1.82 11.36
C LEU A 10 -3.05 -1.26 11.61
N ASP A 11 -3.74 -1.59 12.70
CA ASP A 11 -5.12 -1.15 12.96
C ASP A 11 -5.20 0.37 13.23
N ASP A 12 -4.16 0.93 13.86
CA ASP A 12 -4.03 2.38 14.15
C ASP A 12 -3.13 3.13 13.15
N ALA A 13 -2.61 2.45 12.12
CA ALA A 13 -1.75 3.09 11.14
C ALA A 13 -2.52 4.09 10.24
N PRO A 14 -1.85 5.15 9.73
CA PRO A 14 -2.41 6.03 8.72
C PRO A 14 -2.91 5.27 7.48
N GLN A 15 -3.92 5.81 6.80
CA GLN A 15 -4.58 5.14 5.68
C GLN A 15 -3.60 4.81 4.55
N GLU A 16 -2.65 5.70 4.28
CA GLU A 16 -1.59 5.53 3.30
C GLU A 16 -0.65 4.37 3.64
N ILE A 17 -0.39 4.13 4.93
CA ILE A 17 0.46 3.02 5.38
C ILE A 17 -0.28 1.69 5.24
N LYS A 18 -1.55 1.63 5.64
CA LYS A 18 -2.40 0.45 5.46
C LYS A 18 -2.47 0.05 3.99
N LEU A 19 -2.76 1.02 3.12
CA LEU A 19 -2.86 0.79 1.68
C LEU A 19 -1.52 0.34 1.08
N ALA A 20 -0.40 0.90 1.52
CA ALA A 20 0.91 0.46 1.04
C ALA A 20 1.18 -1.00 1.42
N VAL A 21 0.82 -1.43 2.63
CA VAL A 21 0.97 -2.82 3.08
C VAL A 21 0.09 -3.77 2.26
N ASP A 22 -1.17 -3.40 2.02
CA ASP A 22 -2.08 -4.18 1.17
C ASP A 22 -1.55 -4.33 -0.26
N LEU A 23 -1.00 -3.25 -0.83
CA LEU A 23 -0.39 -3.26 -2.17
C LEU A 23 0.85 -4.14 -2.22
N ILE A 24 1.73 -4.08 -1.22
CA ILE A 24 2.91 -4.95 -1.13
C ILE A 24 2.47 -6.41 -1.09
N TYR A 25 1.52 -6.75 -0.22
CA TYR A 25 0.99 -8.11 -0.12
C TYR A 25 0.42 -8.60 -1.45
N LEU A 26 -0.32 -7.76 -2.17
CA LEU A 26 -0.87 -8.11 -3.48
C LEU A 26 0.23 -8.37 -4.52
N LEU A 27 1.26 -7.52 -4.57
CA LEU A 27 2.37 -7.67 -5.51
C LEU A 27 3.18 -8.94 -5.24
N GLU A 28 3.47 -9.23 -3.97
CA GLU A 28 4.17 -10.44 -3.55
C GLU A 28 3.34 -11.71 -3.83
N SER A 29 2.04 -11.68 -3.52
CA SER A 29 1.13 -12.81 -3.75
C SER A 29 0.96 -13.17 -5.22
N ASN A 30 1.20 -12.21 -6.13
CA ASN A 30 1.18 -12.43 -7.57
C ASN A 30 2.58 -12.62 -8.17
N GLU A 31 3.61 -12.79 -7.33
CA GLU A 31 5.01 -13.01 -7.73
C GLU A 31 5.52 -11.93 -8.72
N ILE A 32 5.06 -10.69 -8.54
CA ILE A 32 5.45 -9.58 -9.41
C ILE A 32 6.89 -9.20 -9.12
N ASP A 33 7.72 -9.16 -10.17
CA ASP A 33 9.10 -8.70 -10.06
C ASP A 33 9.16 -7.28 -9.47
N PRO A 34 10.00 -7.01 -8.45
CA PRO A 34 10.07 -5.71 -7.80
C PRO A 34 10.37 -4.55 -8.75
N GLN A 35 11.18 -4.77 -9.79
CA GLN A 35 11.49 -3.73 -10.76
C GLN A 35 10.27 -3.40 -11.62
N VAL A 36 9.49 -4.42 -12.01
CA VAL A 36 8.21 -4.23 -12.71
C VAL A 36 7.21 -3.52 -11.81
N ALA A 37 7.09 -3.91 -10.54
CA ALA A 37 6.21 -3.28 -9.57
C ALA A 37 6.54 -1.79 -9.37
N LEU A 38 7.82 -1.45 -9.20
CA LEU A 38 8.27 -0.06 -9.08
C LEU A 38 7.91 0.78 -10.32
N ASN A 39 8.12 0.23 -11.52
CA ASN A 39 7.76 0.91 -12.76
C ASN A 39 6.25 1.14 -12.88
N ALA A 40 5.43 0.15 -12.50
CA ALA A 40 3.98 0.27 -12.49
C ALA A 40 3.49 1.30 -11.45
N LEU A 41 4.04 1.28 -10.24
CA LEU A 41 3.73 2.24 -9.19
C LEU A 41 4.10 3.68 -9.61
N LYS A 42 5.18 3.86 -10.39
CA LYS A 42 5.54 5.16 -10.95
C LYS A 42 4.46 5.70 -11.90
N ILE A 43 3.87 4.83 -12.72
CA ILE A 43 2.77 5.21 -13.63
C ILE A 43 1.54 5.61 -12.82
N VAL A 44 1.16 4.80 -11.81
CA VAL A 44 0.04 5.09 -10.91
C VAL A 44 0.25 6.41 -10.18
N GLN A 45 1.45 6.65 -9.64
CA GLN A 45 1.82 7.91 -8.99
C GLN A 45 1.55 9.10 -9.92
N ASN A 46 2.08 9.06 -11.16
CA ASN A 46 1.93 10.16 -12.11
C ASN A 46 0.46 10.43 -12.48
N ASP A 47 -0.38 9.39 -12.60
CA ASP A 47 -1.82 9.54 -12.86
C ASP A 47 -2.55 10.21 -11.68
N LEU A 48 -2.23 9.81 -10.44
CA LEU A 48 -2.80 10.43 -9.23
C LEU A 48 -2.36 11.89 -9.08
N GLU A 49 -1.07 12.18 -9.29
CA GLU A 49 -0.53 13.54 -9.29
C GLU A 49 -1.22 14.42 -10.33
N SER A 50 -1.49 13.89 -11.53
CA SER A 50 -2.22 14.59 -12.57
C SER A 50 -3.65 14.93 -12.16
N LYS A 51 -4.34 14.05 -11.43
CA LYS A 51 -5.71 14.31 -10.91
C LYS A 51 -5.73 15.37 -9.81
N ILE A 52 -4.69 15.41 -8.98
CA ILE A 52 -4.57 16.43 -7.90
C ILE A 52 -4.21 17.80 -8.49
N THR A 53 -3.38 17.82 -9.54
CA THR A 53 -2.87 19.06 -10.15
C THR A 53 -3.85 19.69 -11.15
N SER A 54 -4.77 18.91 -11.73
CA SER A 54 -5.75 19.40 -12.73
C SER A 54 -6.93 20.18 -12.10
N ASN A 55 -6.68 20.92 -11.03
CA ASN A 55 -7.64 21.80 -10.38
C ASN A 55 -7.57 23.24 -10.91
#